data_AF-G0NLQ3-F1
#
_entry.id   AF-G0NLQ3-F1
#
_cell.length_a   1.000
_cell.length_b   1.000
_cell.length_c   1.000
_cell.angle_alpha   90.00
_cell.angle_beta   90.00
_cell.angle_gamma   90.00
#
_symmetry.space_group_name_H-M   'P 1'
#
loop_
_entity.id
_entity.type
_entity.pdbx_description
1 polymer ?
#
loop_
_entity_poly.entity_id
_entity_poly.type
_entity_poly.pdbx_seq_one_letter_code
_entity_poly.pdbx_strand_id
1 'polypeptide(L)'
;MDAPPKLFDLAFEFVVNWYTTGELLTHFSTKSLFQTSADHSKALIKEFNPTKLELNLEYCRYGSFLEIRKLELTVLIIRNFRRISRHVFRIAGEPQRDHFLIAHFLQDILSWESREQLRVLDIDEYVPLGDNWMKEVSTMFPKLEVLIINKQEFREEDFAISCKNLKNLHTLGIGHDNLKNLNGISKLTNLKNLIIDGFDFGSEKDVEELFQLKNLKTLSFWHNPLLEWKYDFLFAKPFPELTHLDIGWAQADDDFLKRILPKLPKLQVVQANETEIHENAAPSHVTVYASTDLNSIMKSLAYFRITKNRHGALWTIDKFWKIYENCWSVQSTCTPDQLTACVNEVEALINTFKFDERVMKSVNFCVGVFACFAMGDGHFNANKLKIVSLLLQNLKNHLKIRTSPDHEIFEVVWFNIDKLMGNTENLNTDKIAALAMESIIHCGGNVQCCAKLLEKILEKMDLSSEYYKKISLRKLHERLNEIHKNTKMLAENRASAGEVCKHIERFM
;
A
#
# COMPACT_ATOMS: atom_id res chain seq x y z
N MET A 1 37.29 16.77 19.18
CA MET A 1 36.14 16.27 19.96
C MET A 1 35.02 17.24 19.70
N ASP A 2 33.98 16.98 18.90
CA ASP A 2 33.54 15.77 18.21
C ASP A 2 32.96 16.20 16.87
N ALA A 3 33.35 15.50 15.80
CA ALA A 3 32.76 15.71 14.48
C ALA A 3 31.42 14.97 14.40
N PRO A 4 30.36 15.57 13.84
CA PRO A 4 29.09 14.87 13.65
C PRO A 4 29.25 13.75 12.60
N PRO A 5 28.45 12.67 12.67
CA PRO A 5 28.57 11.55 11.75
C PRO A 5 28.29 12.00 10.32
N LYS A 6 29.15 11.55 9.41
CA LYS A 6 29.12 11.89 7.98
C LYS A 6 27.81 11.44 7.32
N LEU A 7 27.25 12.33 6.51
CA LEU A 7 26.05 12.26 5.66
C LEU A 7 25.92 11.06 4.69
N PHE A 8 26.69 9.98 4.85
CA PHE A 8 26.75 8.86 3.89
C PHE A 8 25.96 7.61 4.29
N ASP A 9 25.43 7.53 5.52
CA ASP A 9 24.64 6.37 6.00
C ASP A 9 23.12 6.51 5.81
N LEU A 10 22.63 7.69 5.37
CA LEU A 10 21.22 7.96 5.03
C LEU A 10 20.75 7.34 3.70
N ALA A 11 21.64 6.68 2.94
CA ALA A 11 21.29 6.09 1.65
C ALA A 11 20.38 4.84 1.74
N PHE A 12 20.25 4.24 2.93
CA PHE A 12 19.29 3.16 3.16
C PHE A 12 17.87 3.68 3.42
N GLU A 13 17.74 4.87 4.02
CA GLU A 13 16.48 5.59 4.22
C GLU A 13 15.91 6.23 2.94
N PHE A 14 16.58 6.10 1.80
CA PHE A 14 16.21 6.84 0.59
C PHE A 14 15.70 6.00 -0.56
N VAL A 15 15.78 4.66 -0.52
CA VAL A 15 15.40 3.87 -1.69
C VAL A 15 14.46 2.71 -1.41
N VAL A 16 14.50 2.12 -0.22
CA VAL A 16 13.40 1.25 0.25
C VAL A 16 12.29 2.08 0.91
N ASN A 17 12.64 3.29 1.39
CA ASN A 17 11.77 4.23 2.12
C ASN A 17 11.21 5.37 1.24
N TRP A 18 11.27 5.25 -0.09
CA TRP A 18 10.82 6.29 -1.02
C TRP A 18 9.32 6.29 -1.32
N TYR A 19 8.55 5.53 -0.56
CA TYR A 19 7.13 5.34 -0.82
C TYR A 19 6.22 6.47 -0.31
N THR A 20 6.66 7.45 0.49
CA THR A 20 5.80 8.60 0.95
C THR A 20 6.56 9.75 1.66
N THR A 21 7.62 10.32 1.10
CA THR A 21 8.18 11.59 1.65
C THR A 21 7.29 12.77 1.27
N GLY A 22 6.29 13.04 2.10
CA GLY A 22 5.64 14.36 2.23
C GLY A 22 6.55 15.39 2.91
N GLU A 23 7.85 15.40 2.57
CA GLU A 23 8.70 16.56 2.86
C GLU A 23 8.52 17.57 1.73
N LEU A 24 8.54 18.85 2.09
CA LEU A 24 8.27 20.04 1.27
C LEU A 24 9.27 20.24 0.11
N LEU A 25 9.32 19.27 -0.81
CA LEU A 25 9.92 19.35 -2.14
C LEU A 25 8.97 18.67 -3.13
N THR A 26 7.93 19.41 -3.50
CA THR A 26 7.08 19.25 -4.71
C THR A 26 6.87 17.81 -5.19
N HIS A 27 6.33 16.94 -4.34
CA HIS A 27 5.85 15.63 -4.74
C HIS A 27 4.44 15.77 -5.34
N PHE A 28 4.26 15.34 -6.59
CA PHE A 28 2.93 15.30 -7.21
C PHE A 28 2.57 13.88 -7.63
N SER A 29 1.38 13.45 -7.21
CA SER A 29 0.70 12.29 -7.79
C SER A 29 -0.14 12.72 -9.00
N THR A 30 -0.37 11.82 -9.95
CA THR A 30 -1.25 12.10 -11.12
C THR A 30 -2.64 12.61 -10.73
N LYS A 31 -3.14 12.20 -9.56
CA LYS A 31 -4.41 12.67 -9.00
C LYS A 31 -4.38 14.17 -8.70
N SER A 32 -3.26 14.68 -8.17
CA SER A 32 -3.06 16.11 -7.87
C SER A 32 -2.76 16.95 -9.10
N LEU A 33 -2.03 16.41 -10.09
CA LEU A 33 -1.63 17.15 -11.30
C LEU A 33 -2.70 17.17 -12.39
N PHE A 34 -3.48 16.10 -12.56
CA PHE A 34 -4.26 15.90 -13.79
C PHE A 34 -5.78 15.71 -13.58
N GLN A 35 -6.28 15.76 -12.34
CA GLN A 35 -7.72 15.88 -12.06
C GLN A 35 -8.20 17.35 -11.96
N THR A 36 -7.30 18.33 -12.00
CA THR A 36 -7.62 19.76 -12.14
C THR A 36 -7.78 20.15 -13.61
N SER A 37 -8.34 21.34 -13.89
CA SER A 37 -8.38 21.84 -15.27
C SER A 37 -6.96 21.93 -15.86
N ALA A 38 -6.82 21.77 -17.19
CA ALA A 38 -5.52 21.80 -17.86
C ALA A 38 -4.71 23.09 -17.56
N ASP A 39 -5.40 24.20 -17.28
CA ASP A 39 -4.78 25.48 -16.90
C ASP A 39 -4.21 25.48 -15.48
N HIS A 40 -4.85 24.78 -14.54
CA HIS A 40 -4.31 24.59 -13.18
C HIS A 40 -3.07 23.70 -13.18
N SER A 41 -3.06 22.62 -13.98
CA SER A 41 -1.91 21.74 -14.12
C SER A 41 -0.69 22.49 -14.65
N LYS A 42 -0.88 23.36 -15.66
CA LYS A 42 0.18 24.21 -16.20
C LYS A 42 0.71 25.22 -15.18
N ALA A 43 -0.16 25.80 -14.36
CA ALA A 43 0.24 26.71 -13.29
C ALA A 43 1.09 26.00 -12.23
N LEU A 44 0.67 24.81 -11.77
CA LEU A 44 1.39 24.01 -10.79
C LEU A 44 2.76 23.55 -11.31
N ILE A 45 2.84 23.10 -12.57
CA ILE A 45 4.12 22.69 -13.16
C ILE A 45 5.09 23.86 -13.26
N LYS A 46 4.60 25.05 -13.65
CA LYS A 46 5.42 26.25 -13.74
C LYS A 46 5.89 26.75 -12.37
N GLU A 47 5.07 26.61 -11.35
CA GLU A 47 5.36 27.07 -9.99
C GLU A 47 6.33 26.14 -9.25
N PHE A 48 6.21 24.83 -9.48
CA PHE A 48 6.88 23.82 -8.64
C PHE A 48 7.96 22.99 -9.34
N ASN A 49 8.00 22.93 -10.69
CA ASN A 49 8.93 22.13 -11.50
C ASN A 49 9.38 20.80 -10.84
N PRO A 50 8.44 19.85 -10.63
CA PRO A 50 8.74 18.67 -9.86
C PRO A 50 9.80 17.79 -10.55
N THR A 51 10.81 17.40 -9.78
CA THR A 51 11.84 16.45 -10.21
C THR A 51 11.48 15.00 -9.86
N LYS A 52 10.34 14.80 -9.18
CA LYS A 52 9.82 13.48 -8.79
C LYS A 52 8.38 13.33 -9.20
N LEU A 53 8.06 12.20 -9.83
CA LEU A 53 6.71 11.95 -10.34
C LEU A 53 6.27 10.51 -10.11
N GLU A 54 5.10 10.36 -9.51
CA GLU A 54 4.36 9.10 -9.46
C GLU A 54 3.21 9.11 -10.46
N LEU A 55 3.34 8.29 -11.48
CA LEU A 55 2.39 8.09 -12.56
C LEU A 55 1.48 6.89 -12.28
N ASN A 56 0.31 7.16 -11.72
CA ASN A 56 -0.80 6.22 -11.79
C ASN A 56 -1.56 6.42 -13.12
N LEU A 57 -1.35 5.46 -14.03
CA LEU A 57 -1.81 5.53 -15.40
C LEU A 57 -3.31 5.29 -15.58
N GLU A 58 -4.00 4.75 -14.57
CA GLU A 58 -5.47 4.66 -14.59
C GLU A 58 -6.15 6.04 -14.66
N TYR A 59 -5.49 7.09 -14.16
CA TYR A 59 -6.02 8.45 -14.11
C TYR A 59 -5.44 9.38 -15.18
N CYS A 60 -4.52 8.92 -16.01
CA CYS A 60 -3.87 9.75 -17.03
C CYS A 60 -4.72 9.85 -18.29
N ARG A 61 -4.93 11.08 -18.78
CA ARG A 61 -5.45 11.34 -20.13
C ARG A 61 -4.27 11.55 -21.08
N TYR A 62 -4.44 11.26 -22.37
CA TYR A 62 -3.36 11.36 -23.35
C TYR A 62 -2.70 12.76 -23.38
N GLY A 63 -3.49 13.83 -23.23
CA GLY A 63 -2.96 15.20 -23.16
C GLY A 63 -2.07 15.50 -21.95
N SER A 64 -2.14 14.70 -20.89
CA SER A 64 -1.30 14.82 -19.69
C SER A 64 0.17 14.46 -19.97
N PHE A 65 0.43 13.59 -20.96
CA PHE A 65 1.80 13.14 -21.27
C PHE A 65 2.68 14.25 -21.86
N LEU A 66 2.09 15.19 -22.61
CA LEU A 66 2.81 16.34 -23.16
C LEU A 66 3.33 17.29 -22.07
N GLU A 67 2.65 17.35 -20.93
CA GLU A 67 3.08 18.17 -19.79
C GLU A 67 4.22 17.49 -19.02
N ILE A 68 4.23 16.15 -18.95
CA ILE A 68 5.33 15.37 -18.34
C ILE A 68 6.64 15.59 -19.09
N ARG A 69 6.60 15.70 -20.44
CA ARG A 69 7.77 16.01 -21.26
C ARG A 69 8.45 17.34 -20.91
N LYS A 70 7.79 18.24 -20.18
CA LYS A 70 8.37 19.53 -19.79
C LYS A 70 9.12 19.46 -18.46
N LEU A 71 9.05 18.32 -17.76
CA LEU A 71 9.68 18.12 -16.47
C LEU A 71 11.13 17.67 -16.63
N GLU A 72 11.92 17.93 -15.59
CA GLU A 72 13.30 17.46 -15.44
C GLU A 72 13.34 16.40 -14.33
N LEU A 73 12.82 15.23 -14.64
CA LEU A 73 12.64 14.15 -13.67
C LEU A 73 13.97 13.48 -13.32
N THR A 74 14.21 13.36 -12.02
CA THR A 74 15.23 12.49 -11.44
C THR A 74 14.62 11.18 -10.90
N VAL A 75 13.29 11.16 -10.75
CA VAL A 75 12.53 10.05 -10.17
C VAL A 75 11.25 9.84 -10.96
N LEU A 76 11.05 8.60 -11.41
CA LEU A 76 9.84 8.19 -12.07
C LEU A 76 9.32 6.88 -11.47
N ILE A 77 8.11 6.93 -10.95
CA ILE A 77 7.38 5.78 -10.44
C ILE A 77 6.18 5.56 -11.34
N ILE A 78 5.97 4.35 -11.85
CA ILE A 78 4.87 4.01 -12.77
C ILE A 78 4.01 2.90 -12.14
N ARG A 79 2.69 3.12 -12.15
CA ARG A 79 1.67 2.25 -11.55
C ARG A 79 0.44 2.10 -12.44
N ASN A 80 -0.25 0.96 -12.32
CA ASN A 80 -1.63 0.75 -12.80
C ASN A 80 -1.86 1.05 -14.30
N PHE A 81 -1.02 0.53 -15.19
CA PHE A 81 -1.15 0.74 -16.64
C PHE A 81 -1.86 -0.36 -17.41
N ARG A 82 -2.39 -1.38 -16.74
CA ARG A 82 -3.25 -2.44 -17.33
C ARG A 82 -4.43 -1.91 -18.15
N ARG A 83 -4.92 -0.69 -17.87
CA ARG A 83 -6.00 -0.02 -18.62
C ARG A 83 -5.51 0.76 -19.83
N ILE A 84 -4.29 1.30 -19.78
CA ILE A 84 -3.69 2.09 -20.86
C ILE A 84 -3.27 1.22 -22.03
N SER A 85 -2.70 0.02 -21.80
CA SER A 85 -2.38 -0.89 -22.91
C SER A 85 -3.59 -1.07 -23.83
N ARG A 86 -4.77 -1.34 -23.26
CA ARG A 86 -6.03 -1.44 -24.02
C ARG A 86 -6.46 -0.16 -24.74
N HIS A 87 -6.15 1.03 -24.21
CA HIS A 87 -6.59 2.31 -24.79
C HIS A 87 -5.61 2.87 -25.81
N VAL A 88 -4.30 2.82 -25.54
CA VAL A 88 -3.25 3.35 -26.43
C VAL A 88 -3.16 2.51 -27.71
N PHE A 89 -3.18 1.18 -27.61
CA PHE A 89 -3.18 0.32 -28.79
C PHE A 89 -4.46 0.52 -29.63
N ARG A 90 -5.60 0.78 -28.99
CA ARG A 90 -6.87 1.08 -29.67
C ARG A 90 -6.86 2.44 -30.39
N ILE A 91 -6.15 3.45 -29.86
CA ILE A 91 -6.00 4.77 -30.51
C ILE A 91 -5.00 4.71 -31.66
N ALA A 92 -3.92 3.93 -31.53
CA ALA A 92 -2.89 3.80 -32.56
C ALA A 92 -3.28 2.90 -33.75
N GLY A 93 -4.47 2.29 -33.73
CA GLY A 93 -4.92 1.37 -34.79
C GLY A 93 -4.11 0.08 -34.89
N GLU A 94 -3.32 -0.23 -33.86
CA GLU A 94 -2.48 -1.43 -33.83
C GLU A 94 -3.25 -2.64 -33.29
N PRO A 95 -2.96 -3.86 -33.77
CA PRO A 95 -3.51 -5.07 -33.19
C PRO A 95 -3.17 -5.15 -31.70
N GLN A 96 -4.10 -5.70 -30.92
CA GLN A 96 -3.97 -5.84 -29.47
C GLN A 96 -2.69 -6.63 -29.15
N ARG A 97 -1.66 -5.97 -28.62
CA ARG A 97 -0.41 -6.60 -28.20
C ARG A 97 -0.58 -7.16 -26.78
N ASP A 98 -0.07 -8.36 -26.54
CA ASP A 98 -0.06 -9.01 -25.21
C ASP A 98 1.02 -8.43 -24.27
N HIS A 99 1.87 -7.53 -24.77
CA HIS A 99 2.98 -6.93 -24.04
C HIS A 99 2.96 -5.39 -24.10
N PHE A 100 3.53 -4.75 -23.09
CA PHE A 100 3.68 -3.30 -22.99
C PHE A 100 5.08 -2.84 -23.43
N LEU A 101 5.12 -1.91 -24.39
CA LEU A 101 6.34 -1.33 -24.92
C LEU A 101 6.85 -0.20 -24.01
N ILE A 102 7.36 -0.58 -22.83
CA ILE A 102 7.78 0.38 -21.81
C ILE A 102 8.85 1.35 -22.32
N ALA A 103 9.83 0.89 -23.10
CA ALA A 103 10.90 1.74 -23.60
C ALA A 103 10.37 2.83 -24.54
N HIS A 104 9.51 2.47 -25.50
CA HIS A 104 8.82 3.44 -26.36
C HIS A 104 7.96 4.41 -25.55
N PHE A 105 7.21 3.90 -24.57
CA PHE A 105 6.40 4.75 -23.70
C PHE A 105 7.25 5.77 -22.93
N LEU A 106 8.36 5.33 -22.32
CA LEU A 106 9.28 6.20 -21.59
C LEU A 106 9.92 7.26 -22.50
N GLN A 107 10.32 6.85 -23.72
CA GLN A 107 10.82 7.77 -24.74
C GLN A 107 9.77 8.82 -25.12
N ASP A 108 8.50 8.42 -25.10
CA ASP A 108 7.37 9.28 -25.44
C ASP A 108 6.91 10.21 -24.32
N ILE A 109 7.20 9.94 -23.04
CA ILE A 109 6.75 10.80 -21.95
C ILE A 109 7.86 11.63 -21.33
N LEU A 110 9.12 11.26 -21.53
CA LEU A 110 10.27 11.94 -20.92
C LEU A 110 10.98 12.89 -21.88
N SER A 111 11.45 14.02 -21.33
CA SER A 111 12.41 14.89 -22.01
C SER A 111 13.76 14.21 -22.20
N TRP A 112 14.62 14.79 -23.03
CA TRP A 112 16.02 14.39 -23.10
C TRP A 112 16.72 14.60 -21.74
N GLU A 113 16.48 15.74 -21.11
CA GLU A 113 17.05 16.12 -19.82
C GLU A 113 16.65 15.15 -18.71
N SER A 114 15.37 14.75 -18.65
CA SER A 114 14.91 13.72 -17.72
C SER A 114 15.64 12.40 -17.93
N ARG A 115 15.80 11.95 -19.18
CA ARG A 115 16.48 10.66 -19.48
C ARG A 115 17.94 10.68 -19.04
N GLU A 116 18.64 11.79 -19.25
CA GLU A 116 20.04 11.97 -18.84
C GLU A 116 20.25 12.09 -17.32
N GLN A 117 19.22 12.49 -16.56
CA GLN A 117 19.31 12.76 -15.12
C GLN A 117 18.52 11.79 -14.25
N LEU A 118 17.72 10.89 -14.84
CA LEU A 118 16.91 9.93 -14.09
C LEU A 118 17.81 9.02 -13.25
N ARG A 119 17.58 9.01 -11.94
CA ARG A 119 18.29 8.19 -10.96
C ARG A 119 17.45 7.03 -10.49
N VAL A 120 16.12 7.18 -10.49
CA VAL A 120 15.20 6.16 -9.98
C VAL A 120 14.10 5.87 -10.97
N LEU A 121 13.97 4.59 -11.30
CA LEU A 121 12.88 4.03 -12.08
C LEU A 121 12.24 2.89 -11.29
N ASP A 122 10.97 3.04 -10.95
CA ASP A 122 10.17 2.03 -10.25
C ASP A 122 8.91 1.71 -11.07
N ILE A 123 8.74 0.45 -11.45
CA ILE A 123 7.62 -0.05 -12.25
C ILE A 123 6.98 -1.22 -11.48
N ASP A 124 5.68 -1.10 -11.17
CA ASP A 124 4.92 -2.12 -10.42
C ASP A 124 3.61 -2.42 -11.16
N GLU A 125 3.57 -3.54 -11.90
CA GLU A 125 2.39 -3.96 -12.69
C GLU A 125 2.47 -5.42 -13.14
N TYR A 126 1.33 -6.07 -13.39
CA TYR A 126 1.20 -7.42 -13.98
C TYR A 126 0.94 -7.35 -15.50
N VAL A 127 1.80 -6.67 -16.26
CA VAL A 127 1.67 -6.61 -17.74
C VAL A 127 3.03 -6.91 -18.37
N PRO A 128 3.19 -8.03 -19.09
CA PRO A 128 4.46 -8.42 -19.68
C PRO A 128 5.10 -7.27 -20.45
N LEU A 129 6.39 -7.04 -20.23
CA LEU A 129 7.15 -6.05 -20.99
C LEU A 129 7.56 -6.62 -22.36
N GLY A 130 7.63 -5.76 -23.37
CA GLY A 130 8.08 -6.17 -24.70
C GLY A 130 9.52 -6.65 -24.72
N ASP A 131 9.89 -7.44 -25.73
CA ASP A 131 11.26 -7.95 -25.87
C ASP A 131 12.30 -6.81 -25.94
N ASN A 132 13.52 -7.06 -25.49
CA ASN A 132 14.66 -6.13 -25.49
C ASN A 132 14.45 -4.81 -24.72
N TRP A 133 13.36 -4.66 -23.97
CA TRP A 133 13.06 -3.41 -23.25
C TRP A 133 14.22 -2.98 -22.33
N MET A 134 14.89 -3.93 -21.66
CA MET A 134 16.00 -3.63 -20.76
C MET A 134 17.21 -3.08 -21.49
N LYS A 135 17.46 -3.54 -22.72
CA LYS A 135 18.55 -3.01 -23.56
C LYS A 135 18.32 -1.54 -23.84
N GLU A 136 17.11 -1.16 -24.20
CA GLU A 136 16.76 0.23 -24.48
C GLU A 136 16.76 1.08 -23.20
N VAL A 137 16.08 0.63 -22.14
CA VAL A 137 16.02 1.32 -20.85
C VAL A 137 17.41 1.55 -20.27
N SER A 138 18.29 0.55 -20.31
CA SER A 138 19.65 0.69 -19.78
C SER A 138 20.53 1.66 -20.57
N THR A 139 20.27 1.84 -21.88
CA THR A 139 20.93 2.90 -22.67
C THR A 139 20.28 4.27 -22.47
N MET A 140 18.99 4.31 -22.14
CA MET A 140 18.22 5.52 -21.97
C MET A 140 18.55 6.26 -20.67
N PHE A 141 18.92 5.54 -19.62
CA PHE A 141 19.14 6.10 -18.27
C PHE A 141 20.57 5.82 -17.77
N PRO A 142 21.59 6.55 -18.27
CA PRO A 142 22.99 6.28 -17.93
C PRO A 142 23.34 6.53 -16.44
N LYS A 143 22.53 7.34 -15.73
CA LYS A 143 22.72 7.68 -14.31
C LYS A 143 21.83 6.90 -13.35
N LEU A 144 21.19 5.83 -13.82
CA LEU A 144 20.25 5.07 -12.99
C LEU A 144 20.97 4.44 -11.79
N GLU A 145 20.48 4.75 -10.60
CA GLU A 145 20.99 4.31 -9.30
C GLU A 145 20.03 3.32 -8.62
N VAL A 146 18.75 3.38 -9.00
CA VAL A 146 17.67 2.55 -8.48
C VAL A 146 16.83 2.04 -9.63
N LEU A 147 16.69 0.72 -9.69
CA LEU A 147 15.77 0.05 -10.58
C LEU A 147 14.91 -0.90 -9.75
N ILE A 148 13.59 -0.69 -9.77
CA ILE A 148 12.62 -1.59 -9.13
C ILE A 148 11.60 -2.01 -10.20
N ILE A 149 11.49 -3.32 -10.41
CA ILE A 149 10.60 -3.93 -11.40
C ILE A 149 9.86 -5.07 -10.69
N ASN A 150 8.62 -4.82 -10.28
CA ASN A 150 7.81 -5.77 -9.53
C ASN A 150 6.72 -6.38 -10.41
N LYS A 151 6.42 -7.67 -10.16
CA LYS A 151 5.33 -8.45 -10.80
C LYS A 151 5.48 -8.64 -12.31
N GLN A 152 6.72 -8.67 -12.77
CA GLN A 152 7.10 -8.84 -14.17
C GLN A 152 7.98 -10.06 -14.30
N GLU A 153 7.74 -10.87 -15.34
CA GLU A 153 8.68 -11.93 -15.70
C GLU A 153 10.01 -11.29 -16.09
N PHE A 154 10.97 -11.34 -15.16
CA PHE A 154 12.28 -10.74 -15.34
C PHE A 154 13.23 -11.79 -15.90
N ARG A 155 13.31 -11.85 -17.23
CA ARG A 155 14.08 -12.87 -17.95
C ARG A 155 15.57 -12.79 -17.61
N GLU A 156 16.26 -13.93 -17.68
CA GLU A 156 17.70 -14.01 -17.44
C GLU A 156 18.51 -13.07 -18.35
N GLU A 157 18.07 -12.87 -19.59
CA GLU A 157 18.68 -11.95 -20.54
C GLU A 157 18.58 -10.49 -20.06
N ASP A 158 17.39 -10.07 -19.59
CA ASP A 158 17.18 -8.74 -19.03
C ASP A 158 18.02 -8.54 -17.77
N PHE A 159 18.13 -9.56 -16.92
CA PHE A 159 19.01 -9.55 -15.76
C PHE A 159 20.48 -9.38 -16.14
N ALA A 160 20.98 -10.16 -17.08
CA ALA A 160 22.35 -10.05 -17.56
C ALA A 160 22.64 -8.66 -18.18
N ILE A 161 21.69 -8.10 -18.94
CA ILE A 161 21.80 -6.75 -19.52
C ILE A 161 21.84 -5.68 -18.42
N SER A 162 20.94 -5.76 -17.44
CA SER A 162 20.90 -4.80 -16.32
C SER A 162 22.22 -4.80 -15.54
N CYS A 163 22.73 -6.00 -15.20
CA CYS A 163 24.02 -6.17 -14.52
C CYS A 163 25.19 -5.65 -15.36
N LYS A 164 25.13 -5.78 -16.69
CA LYS A 164 26.19 -5.32 -17.59
C LYS A 164 26.19 -3.79 -17.75
N ASN A 165 25.03 -3.17 -17.90
CA ASN A 165 24.94 -1.78 -18.36
C ASN A 165 24.72 -0.78 -17.21
N LEU A 166 24.07 -1.17 -16.12
CA LEU A 166 23.64 -0.25 -15.05
C LEU A 166 24.61 -0.23 -13.86
N LYS A 167 25.86 0.21 -14.10
CA LYS A 167 26.95 0.16 -13.11
C LYS A 167 26.78 1.06 -11.88
N ASN A 168 25.92 2.06 -11.98
CA ASN A 168 25.64 3.01 -10.91
C ASN A 168 24.59 2.49 -9.92
N LEU A 169 23.97 1.32 -10.18
CA LEU A 169 22.95 0.78 -9.30
C LEU A 169 23.51 0.52 -7.90
N HIS A 170 22.84 1.12 -6.92
CA HIS A 170 22.99 0.77 -5.52
C HIS A 170 21.75 0.07 -4.96
N THR A 171 20.63 0.08 -5.69
CA THR A 171 19.45 -0.72 -5.39
C THR A 171 18.92 -1.39 -6.65
N LEU A 172 18.68 -2.70 -6.55
CA LEU A 172 18.01 -3.49 -7.57
C LEU A 172 16.86 -4.26 -6.92
N GLY A 173 15.64 -4.00 -7.38
CA GLY A 173 14.45 -4.77 -7.07
C GLY A 173 13.91 -5.42 -8.32
N ILE A 174 13.78 -6.74 -8.31
CA ILE A 174 13.28 -7.52 -9.45
C ILE A 174 12.34 -8.61 -8.97
N GLY A 175 11.36 -8.98 -9.80
CA GLY A 175 10.57 -10.17 -9.51
C GLY A 175 9.39 -10.44 -10.42
N HIS A 176 9.30 -11.71 -10.84
CA HIS A 176 8.14 -12.60 -10.77
C HIS A 176 8.45 -13.86 -11.60
N ASP A 177 8.64 -14.97 -10.90
CA ASP A 177 8.80 -16.37 -11.34
C ASP A 177 9.81 -16.67 -12.46
N ASN A 178 10.66 -17.67 -12.21
CA ASN A 178 11.63 -18.27 -13.15
C ASN A 178 13.03 -17.65 -13.25
N LEU A 179 13.44 -16.73 -12.36
CA LEU A 179 14.85 -16.37 -12.27
C LEU A 179 15.63 -17.54 -11.67
N LYS A 180 16.46 -18.21 -12.48
CA LYS A 180 17.16 -19.45 -12.07
C LYS A 180 18.54 -19.24 -11.47
N ASN A 181 19.16 -18.08 -11.71
CA ASN A 181 20.47 -17.74 -11.17
C ASN A 181 20.72 -16.22 -11.17
N LEU A 182 21.73 -15.80 -10.41
CA LEU A 182 22.19 -14.42 -10.27
C LEU A 182 23.50 -14.15 -11.02
N ASN A 183 23.77 -14.88 -12.11
CA ASN A 183 25.01 -14.71 -12.86
C ASN A 183 25.16 -13.28 -13.40
N GLY A 184 26.33 -12.69 -13.19
CA GLY A 184 26.64 -11.31 -13.53
C GLY A 184 26.34 -10.28 -12.43
N ILE A 185 25.64 -10.63 -11.34
CA ILE A 185 25.32 -9.66 -10.27
C ILE A 185 26.57 -9.06 -9.64
N SER A 186 27.67 -9.82 -9.58
CA SER A 186 28.98 -9.37 -9.07
C SER A 186 29.51 -8.11 -9.77
N LYS A 187 29.02 -7.83 -10.99
CA LYS A 187 29.39 -6.65 -11.78
C LYS A 187 28.71 -5.35 -11.31
N LEU A 188 27.75 -5.43 -10.39
CA LEU A 188 27.10 -4.30 -9.73
C LEU A 188 27.83 -3.98 -8.42
N THR A 189 29.06 -3.48 -8.52
CA THR A 189 29.96 -3.28 -7.37
C THR A 189 29.46 -2.23 -6.35
N ASN A 190 28.55 -1.36 -6.77
CA ASN A 190 27.91 -0.35 -5.93
C ASN A 190 26.63 -0.85 -5.24
N LEU A 191 26.19 -2.08 -5.52
CA LEU A 191 24.94 -2.62 -5.00
C LEU A 191 24.97 -2.73 -3.48
N LYS A 192 24.01 -2.07 -2.84
CA LYS A 192 23.80 -2.08 -1.38
C LYS A 192 22.50 -2.78 -0.99
N ASN A 193 21.51 -2.74 -1.87
CA ASN A 193 20.18 -3.28 -1.62
C ASN A 193 19.78 -4.19 -2.77
N LEU A 194 19.42 -5.43 -2.44
CA LEU A 194 18.90 -6.39 -3.38
C LEU A 194 17.55 -6.89 -2.89
N ILE A 195 16.53 -6.76 -3.74
CA ILE A 195 15.18 -7.28 -3.50
C ILE A 195 14.86 -8.23 -4.64
N ILE A 196 14.57 -9.48 -4.32
CA ILE A 196 14.18 -10.50 -5.28
C ILE A 196 12.87 -11.12 -4.79
N ASP A 197 11.83 -10.97 -5.61
CA ASP A 197 10.51 -11.55 -5.38
C ASP A 197 10.22 -12.62 -6.44
N GLY A 198 10.03 -13.88 -6.03
CA GLY A 198 9.85 -15.01 -6.95
C GLY A 198 11.14 -15.45 -7.63
N PHE A 199 11.71 -16.58 -7.18
CA PHE A 199 12.94 -17.17 -7.74
C PHE A 199 12.91 -18.70 -7.73
N ASP A 200 13.72 -19.32 -8.58
CA ASP A 200 13.85 -20.78 -8.72
C ASP A 200 15.33 -21.19 -8.62
N PHE A 201 15.97 -20.80 -7.52
CA PHE A 201 17.35 -21.17 -7.22
C PHE A 201 17.38 -22.59 -6.66
N GLY A 202 18.15 -23.48 -7.29
CA GLY A 202 18.26 -24.88 -6.90
C GLY A 202 19.52 -25.22 -6.12
N SER A 203 20.53 -24.34 -6.13
CA SER A 203 21.86 -24.64 -5.61
C SER A 203 22.67 -23.41 -5.23
N GLU A 204 23.77 -23.63 -4.49
CA GLU A 204 24.76 -22.57 -4.18
C GLU A 204 25.31 -21.91 -5.45
N LYS A 205 25.48 -22.67 -6.54
CA LYS A 205 26.01 -22.16 -7.81
C LYS A 205 25.13 -21.06 -8.39
N ASP A 206 23.82 -21.15 -8.18
CA ASP A 206 22.85 -20.19 -8.72
C ASP A 206 22.96 -18.82 -8.05
N VAL A 207 23.56 -18.76 -6.86
CA VAL A 207 23.70 -17.53 -6.07
C VAL A 207 25.15 -17.22 -5.71
N GLU A 208 26.12 -17.94 -6.26
CA GLU A 208 27.52 -17.82 -5.85
C GLU A 208 28.08 -16.39 -6.01
N GLU A 209 27.66 -15.69 -7.07
CA GLU A 209 28.07 -14.31 -7.30
C GLU A 209 27.50 -13.31 -6.29
N LEU A 210 26.43 -13.65 -5.57
CA LEU A 210 25.84 -12.81 -4.53
C LEU A 210 26.86 -12.52 -3.43
N PHE A 211 27.68 -13.52 -3.07
CA PHE A 211 28.72 -13.39 -2.04
C PHE A 211 29.90 -12.50 -2.46
N GLN A 212 29.96 -12.07 -3.72
CA GLN A 212 30.97 -11.14 -4.21
C GLN A 212 30.58 -9.67 -4.00
N LEU A 213 29.33 -9.40 -3.60
CA LEU A 213 28.82 -8.06 -3.34
C LEU A 213 29.27 -7.53 -1.97
N LYS A 214 30.46 -6.95 -1.92
CA LYS A 214 31.09 -6.46 -0.68
C LYS A 214 30.36 -5.31 0.01
N ASN A 215 29.48 -4.60 -0.71
CA ASN A 215 28.75 -3.45 -0.20
C ASN A 215 27.28 -3.77 0.13
N LEU A 216 26.87 -5.03 0.02
CA LEU A 216 25.48 -5.44 0.24
C LEU A 216 25.13 -5.28 1.73
N LYS A 217 24.25 -4.32 2.01
CA LYS A 217 23.74 -4.01 3.35
C LYS A 217 22.37 -4.63 3.61
N THR A 218 21.59 -4.82 2.54
CA THR A 218 20.22 -5.28 2.63
C THR A 218 19.90 -6.31 1.57
N LEU A 219 19.28 -7.38 2.02
CA LEU A 219 18.90 -8.52 1.21
C LEU A 219 17.47 -8.90 1.54
N SER A 220 16.63 -8.94 0.51
CA SER A 220 15.22 -9.29 0.62
C SER A 220 14.91 -10.39 -0.37
N PHE A 221 14.37 -11.50 0.14
CA PHE A 221 13.93 -12.65 -0.64
C PHE A 221 12.50 -12.99 -0.28
N TRP A 222 11.60 -12.77 -1.22
CA TRP A 222 10.18 -13.06 -1.07
C TRP A 222 9.73 -14.12 -2.07
N HIS A 223 8.74 -14.91 -1.63
CA HIS A 223 8.01 -15.90 -2.42
C HIS A 223 8.88 -16.92 -3.17
N ASN A 224 8.80 -18.19 -2.79
CA ASN A 224 9.39 -19.27 -3.57
C ASN A 224 8.33 -20.35 -3.86
N PRO A 225 8.08 -20.70 -5.14
CA PRO A 225 7.11 -21.73 -5.50
C PRO A 225 7.59 -23.17 -5.22
N LEU A 226 8.87 -23.38 -4.89
CA LEU A 226 9.43 -24.71 -4.62
C LEU A 226 8.85 -25.30 -3.33
N LEU A 227 8.24 -26.47 -3.48
CA LEU A 227 7.61 -27.24 -2.40
C LEU A 227 8.62 -27.83 -1.39
N GLU A 228 9.92 -27.86 -1.73
CA GLU A 228 10.97 -28.43 -0.88
C GLU A 228 11.85 -27.34 -0.24
N TRP A 229 11.96 -27.39 1.09
CA TRP A 229 12.82 -26.47 1.86
C TRP A 229 14.31 -26.79 1.67
N LYS A 230 15.02 -25.95 0.90
CA LYS A 230 16.47 -26.15 0.63
C LYS A 230 17.29 -24.85 0.64
N TYR A 231 16.96 -23.85 1.46
CA TYR A 231 17.54 -22.50 1.32
C TYR A 231 18.82 -22.21 2.12
N ASP A 232 19.37 -23.19 2.83
CA ASP A 232 20.64 -23.02 3.56
C ASP A 232 21.78 -22.58 2.62
N PHE A 233 21.71 -22.90 1.32
CA PHE A 233 22.69 -22.48 0.32
C PHE A 233 22.71 -20.96 0.09
N LEU A 234 21.60 -20.23 0.32
CA LEU A 234 21.55 -18.77 0.20
C LEU A 234 22.48 -18.09 1.21
N PHE A 235 22.78 -18.80 2.28
CA PHE A 235 23.72 -18.38 3.32
C PHE A 235 24.89 -19.36 3.39
N ALA A 236 25.30 -20.00 2.29
CA ALA A 236 26.45 -20.90 2.29
C ALA A 236 27.74 -20.18 2.73
N LYS A 237 27.91 -18.91 2.34
CA LYS A 237 29.05 -18.06 2.69
C LYS A 237 28.60 -16.84 3.52
N PRO A 238 29.51 -16.19 4.28
CA PRO A 238 29.18 -15.03 5.12
C PRO A 238 28.80 -13.77 4.33
N PHE A 239 27.93 -12.94 4.92
CA PHE A 239 27.66 -11.57 4.46
C PHE A 239 28.19 -10.57 5.49
N PRO A 240 29.43 -10.07 5.34
CA PRO A 240 30.10 -9.30 6.38
C PRO A 240 29.50 -7.91 6.61
N GLU A 241 28.82 -7.34 5.61
CA GLU A 241 28.24 -6.00 5.66
C GLU A 241 26.70 -5.99 5.75
N LEU A 242 26.06 -7.16 5.78
CA LEU A 242 24.60 -7.24 5.82
C LEU A 242 24.08 -6.80 7.19
N THR A 243 23.18 -5.83 7.17
CA THR A 243 22.55 -5.23 8.36
C THR A 243 21.06 -5.51 8.42
N HIS A 244 20.42 -5.70 7.25
CA HIS A 244 18.98 -5.94 7.13
C HIS A 244 18.74 -7.20 6.28
N LEU A 245 17.99 -8.14 6.84
CA LEU A 245 17.51 -9.32 6.15
C LEU A 245 15.99 -9.31 6.14
N ASP A 246 15.40 -9.61 5.00
CA ASP A 246 13.95 -9.68 4.83
C ASP A 246 13.60 -10.98 4.10
N ILE A 247 12.84 -11.84 4.76
CA ILE A 247 12.49 -13.18 4.29
C ILE A 247 11.01 -13.46 4.51
N GLY A 248 10.36 -13.99 3.48
CA GLY A 248 8.96 -14.38 3.49
C GLY A 248 8.75 -15.85 3.15
N TRP A 249 9.46 -16.75 3.86
CA TRP A 249 9.41 -18.19 3.59
C TRP A 249 8.68 -18.93 4.71
N ALA A 250 7.55 -19.56 4.37
CA ALA A 250 6.65 -20.17 5.35
C ALA A 250 7.34 -21.15 6.31
N GLN A 251 8.34 -21.92 5.85
CA GLN A 251 9.05 -22.89 6.67
C GLN A 251 10.35 -22.36 7.30
N ALA A 252 10.65 -21.06 7.21
CA ALA A 252 11.72 -20.45 8.00
C ALA A 252 11.28 -20.43 9.46
N ASP A 253 12.02 -21.12 10.32
CA ASP A 253 11.78 -21.18 11.76
C ASP A 253 12.94 -20.55 12.56
N ASP A 254 12.79 -20.49 13.88
CA ASP A 254 13.81 -19.97 14.78
C ASP A 254 15.16 -20.69 14.62
N ASP A 255 15.14 -22.00 14.31
CA ASP A 255 16.35 -22.78 14.16
C ASP A 255 17.09 -22.45 12.87
N PHE A 256 16.37 -22.18 11.77
CA PHE A 256 16.94 -21.60 10.56
C PHE A 256 17.65 -20.28 10.86
N LEU A 257 16.98 -19.37 11.58
CA LEU A 257 17.60 -18.08 11.93
C LEU A 257 18.88 -18.28 12.76
N LYS A 258 18.85 -19.15 13.78
CA LYS A 258 20.04 -19.49 14.59
C LYS A 258 21.20 -20.04 13.75
N ARG A 259 20.92 -20.87 12.73
CA ARG A 259 21.96 -21.42 11.84
C ARG A 259 22.64 -20.37 10.99
N ILE A 260 21.91 -19.34 10.53
CA ILE A 260 22.48 -18.31 9.63
C ILE A 260 23.13 -17.15 10.38
N LEU A 261 22.71 -16.84 11.61
CA LEU A 261 23.23 -15.72 12.40
C LEU A 261 24.78 -15.64 12.49
N PRO A 262 25.53 -16.74 12.71
CA PRO A 262 27.01 -16.69 12.73
C PRO A 262 27.64 -16.18 11.42
N LYS A 263 26.89 -16.24 10.31
CA LYS A 263 27.33 -15.80 8.98
C LYS A 263 26.97 -14.34 8.69
N LEU A 264 26.23 -13.69 9.59
CA LEU A 264 25.68 -12.35 9.45
C LEU A 264 26.13 -11.44 10.62
N PRO A 265 27.44 -11.18 10.78
CA PRO A 265 28.00 -10.59 11.99
C PRO A 265 27.57 -9.13 12.26
N LYS A 266 27.04 -8.42 11.26
CA LYS A 266 26.55 -7.04 11.39
C LYS A 266 25.03 -6.93 11.30
N LEU A 267 24.31 -8.06 11.34
CA LEU A 267 22.87 -8.06 11.23
C LEU A 267 22.26 -7.27 12.39
N GLN A 268 21.29 -6.41 12.07
CA GLN A 268 20.59 -5.56 13.03
C GLN A 268 19.08 -5.78 12.96
N VAL A 269 18.56 -6.06 11.76
CA VAL A 269 17.12 -6.21 11.54
C VAL A 269 16.84 -7.46 10.71
N VAL A 270 15.87 -8.23 11.18
CA VAL A 270 15.25 -9.33 10.42
C VAL A 270 13.76 -9.01 10.26
N GLN A 271 13.30 -8.90 9.03
CA GLN A 271 11.88 -8.91 8.70
C GLN A 271 11.53 -10.35 8.33
N ALA A 272 10.68 -10.98 9.14
CA ALA A 272 10.36 -12.40 9.05
C ALA A 272 8.84 -12.59 8.96
N ASN A 273 8.19 -11.71 8.21
CA ASN A 273 6.77 -11.84 7.93
C ASN A 273 6.50 -13.09 7.12
N GLU A 274 5.37 -13.77 7.33
CA GLU A 274 5.07 -15.03 6.62
C GLU A 274 6.09 -16.16 6.91
N THR A 275 6.74 -16.14 8.08
CA THR A 275 7.60 -17.23 8.56
C THR A 275 7.10 -17.76 9.91
N GLU A 276 7.74 -18.82 10.41
CA GLU A 276 7.58 -19.35 11.78
C GLU A 276 8.63 -18.78 12.75
N ILE A 277 9.38 -17.74 12.35
CA ILE A 277 10.36 -17.08 13.21
C ILE A 277 9.64 -16.17 14.23
N HIS A 278 10.02 -16.31 15.49
CA HIS A 278 9.51 -15.52 16.60
C HIS A 278 10.39 -14.30 16.91
N GLU A 279 9.80 -13.28 17.54
CA GLU A 279 10.49 -12.03 17.89
C GLU A 279 11.76 -12.25 18.75
N ASN A 280 11.75 -13.28 19.60
CA ASN A 280 12.83 -13.62 20.52
C ASN A 280 13.82 -14.66 19.98
N ALA A 281 13.72 -15.02 18.68
CA ALA A 281 14.58 -16.03 18.07
C ALA A 281 16.04 -15.58 17.90
N ALA A 282 16.29 -14.26 17.93
CA ALA A 282 17.61 -13.68 17.74
C ALA A 282 18.19 -13.04 19.02
N PRO A 283 19.52 -12.87 19.11
CA PRO A 283 20.16 -12.14 20.20
C PRO A 283 19.69 -10.68 20.27
N SER A 284 19.82 -10.04 21.43
CA SER A 284 19.28 -8.70 21.71
C SER A 284 19.79 -7.55 20.82
N HIS A 285 20.87 -7.74 20.06
CA HIS A 285 21.38 -6.74 19.10
C HIS A 285 20.71 -6.84 17.72
N VAL A 286 19.94 -7.92 17.48
CA VAL A 286 19.15 -8.14 16.27
C VAL A 286 17.68 -8.00 16.62
N THR A 287 16.99 -7.08 15.97
CA THR A 287 15.54 -6.91 16.11
C THR A 287 14.82 -7.74 15.06
N VAL A 288 13.87 -8.57 15.49
CA VAL A 288 13.06 -9.39 14.59
C VAL A 288 11.64 -8.83 14.51
N TYR A 289 11.21 -8.47 13.30
CA TYR A 289 9.85 -8.05 12.98
C TYR A 289 9.10 -9.23 12.36
N ALA A 290 8.25 -9.87 13.16
CA ALA A 290 7.46 -11.05 12.80
C ALA A 290 5.97 -10.73 12.73
N SER A 291 5.18 -11.67 12.23
CA SER A 291 3.71 -11.56 12.15
C SER A 291 3.01 -12.83 12.65
N THR A 292 3.48 -13.36 13.79
CA THR A 292 2.98 -14.59 14.42
C THR A 292 1.80 -14.35 15.38
N ASP A 293 1.68 -13.16 15.96
CA ASP A 293 0.64 -12.79 16.92
C ASP A 293 0.31 -11.29 16.88
N LEU A 294 -0.74 -10.86 17.59
CA LEU A 294 -1.19 -9.46 17.57
C LEU A 294 -0.10 -8.45 17.94
N ASN A 295 0.70 -8.73 18.97
CA ASN A 295 1.72 -7.79 19.45
C ASN A 295 2.88 -7.71 18.46
N SER A 296 3.36 -8.85 17.96
CA SER A 296 4.41 -8.88 16.94
C SER A 296 3.97 -8.20 15.65
N ILE A 297 2.73 -8.42 15.20
CA ILE A 297 2.12 -7.70 14.07
C ILE A 297 2.13 -6.19 14.32
N MET A 298 1.66 -5.71 15.48
CA MET A 298 1.63 -4.26 15.74
C MET A 298 3.04 -3.66 15.81
N LYS A 299 4.03 -4.37 16.36
CA LYS A 299 5.44 -3.92 16.34
C LYS A 299 5.98 -3.84 14.90
N SER A 300 5.70 -4.85 14.09
CA SER A 300 6.06 -4.87 12.67
C SER A 300 5.40 -3.73 11.91
N LEU A 301 4.10 -3.48 12.13
CA LEU A 301 3.39 -2.32 11.56
C LEU A 301 4.00 -0.98 11.99
N ALA A 302 4.35 -0.82 13.27
CA ALA A 302 5.02 0.37 13.77
C ALA A 302 6.37 0.60 13.08
N TYR A 303 7.16 -0.46 12.91
CA TYR A 303 8.41 -0.40 12.18
C TYR A 303 8.20 -0.04 10.71
N PHE A 304 7.25 -0.68 10.01
CA PHE A 304 6.94 -0.36 8.61
C PHE A 304 6.34 1.02 8.43
N ARG A 305 5.65 1.55 9.44
CA ARG A 305 5.20 2.94 9.47
C ARG A 305 6.37 3.91 9.60
N ILE A 306 7.27 3.66 10.55
CA ILE A 306 8.44 4.51 10.81
C ILE A 306 9.38 4.52 9.61
N THR A 307 9.64 3.35 9.04
CA THR A 307 10.43 3.22 7.81
C THR A 307 9.63 3.59 6.56
N LYS A 308 8.32 3.79 6.65
CA LYS A 308 7.46 4.03 5.48
C LYS A 308 7.55 2.91 4.44
N ASN A 309 7.85 1.69 4.87
CA ASN A 309 7.83 0.49 4.03
C ASN A 309 6.38 0.08 3.76
N ARG A 310 5.83 0.65 2.70
CA ARG A 310 4.47 0.36 2.21
C ARG A 310 4.22 -1.12 2.00
N HIS A 311 5.18 -1.83 1.42
CA HIS A 311 5.01 -3.23 1.05
C HIS A 311 4.91 -4.13 2.28
N GLY A 312 5.84 -3.95 3.23
CA GLY A 312 5.81 -4.61 4.52
C GLY A 312 4.54 -4.31 5.29
N ALA A 313 4.05 -3.06 5.28
CA ALA A 313 2.78 -2.70 5.90
C ALA A 313 1.59 -3.44 5.27
N LEU A 314 1.48 -3.46 3.94
CA LEU A 314 0.40 -4.17 3.24
C LEU A 314 0.38 -5.67 3.56
N TRP A 315 1.54 -6.32 3.51
CA TRP A 315 1.64 -7.75 3.80
C TRP A 315 1.38 -8.06 5.27
N THR A 316 1.86 -7.23 6.18
CA THR A 316 1.59 -7.41 7.61
C THR A 316 0.10 -7.27 7.92
N ILE A 317 -0.59 -6.34 7.26
CA ILE A 317 -2.05 -6.22 7.35
C ILE A 317 -2.76 -7.43 6.73
N ASP A 318 -2.29 -7.93 5.60
CA ASP A 318 -2.85 -9.13 4.96
C ASP A 318 -2.71 -10.37 5.87
N LYS A 319 -1.54 -10.53 6.52
CA LYS A 319 -1.32 -11.60 7.50
C LYS A 319 -2.21 -11.44 8.74
N PHE A 320 -2.33 -10.21 9.25
CA PHE A 320 -3.29 -9.90 10.31
C PHE A 320 -4.71 -10.31 9.91
N TRP A 321 -5.13 -9.98 8.69
CA TRP A 321 -6.44 -10.38 8.18
C TRP A 321 -6.59 -11.91 8.14
N LYS A 322 -5.63 -12.66 7.58
CA LYS A 322 -5.68 -14.13 7.55
C LYS A 322 -5.81 -14.76 8.95
N ILE A 323 -5.16 -14.18 9.96
CA ILE A 323 -5.21 -14.68 11.34
C ILE A 323 -6.57 -14.35 11.99
N TYR A 324 -7.13 -13.17 11.68
CA TYR A 324 -8.26 -12.60 12.42
C TYR A 324 -9.56 -12.41 11.60
N GLU A 325 -9.65 -12.86 10.35
CA GLU A 325 -10.86 -12.73 9.53
C GLU A 325 -12.06 -13.46 10.14
N ASN A 326 -11.80 -14.56 10.85
CA ASN A 326 -12.80 -15.39 11.52
C ASN A 326 -13.08 -14.98 12.98
N CYS A 327 -12.68 -13.78 13.43
CA CYS A 327 -12.98 -13.29 14.79
C CYS A 327 -14.48 -13.19 15.10
N TRP A 328 -15.35 -13.27 14.09
CA TRP A 328 -16.79 -13.35 14.27
C TRP A 328 -17.26 -14.71 14.81
N SER A 329 -16.49 -15.78 14.61
CA SER A 329 -16.85 -17.16 15.01
C SER A 329 -15.98 -17.72 16.14
N VAL A 330 -14.76 -17.20 16.32
CA VAL A 330 -13.83 -17.64 17.36
C VAL A 330 -13.65 -16.51 18.38
N GLN A 331 -13.70 -16.85 19.68
CA GLN A 331 -13.33 -15.94 20.79
C GLN A 331 -11.83 -15.63 20.77
N SER A 332 -11.32 -15.01 19.70
CA SER A 332 -10.03 -14.34 19.73
C SER A 332 -10.16 -13.16 20.69
N THR A 333 -9.61 -13.36 21.89
CA THR A 333 -9.66 -12.36 22.95
C THR A 333 -8.44 -11.45 22.83
N CYS A 334 -8.68 -10.15 22.86
CA CYS A 334 -7.67 -9.12 22.96
C CYS A 334 -7.89 -8.43 24.30
N THR A 335 -6.84 -8.13 25.06
CA THR A 335 -7.01 -7.35 26.29
C THR A 335 -7.35 -5.88 25.97
N PRO A 336 -7.96 -5.13 26.90
CA PRO A 336 -8.24 -3.71 26.69
C PRO A 336 -6.99 -2.88 26.32
N ASP A 337 -5.85 -3.17 26.94
CA ASP A 337 -4.58 -2.46 26.70
C ASP A 337 -3.98 -2.82 25.33
N GLN A 338 -4.05 -4.10 24.93
CA GLN A 338 -3.65 -4.51 23.58
C GLN A 338 -4.52 -3.84 22.52
N LEU A 339 -5.83 -3.77 22.73
CA LEU A 339 -6.72 -3.07 21.81
C LEU A 339 -6.37 -1.57 21.71
N THR A 340 -6.06 -0.93 22.84
CA THR A 340 -5.59 0.46 22.84
C THR A 340 -4.33 0.63 22.01
N ALA A 341 -3.33 -0.25 22.17
CA ALA A 341 -2.11 -0.22 21.37
C ALA A 341 -2.39 -0.40 19.87
N CYS A 342 -3.22 -1.38 19.52
CA CYS A 342 -3.62 -1.67 18.14
C CYS A 342 -4.33 -0.48 17.47
N VAL A 343 -5.30 0.12 18.16
CA VAL A 343 -6.07 1.26 17.63
C VAL A 343 -5.17 2.49 17.46
N ASN A 344 -4.23 2.71 18.38
CA ASN A 344 -3.25 3.80 18.27
C ASN A 344 -2.32 3.62 17.08
N GLU A 345 -1.83 2.40 16.86
CA GLU A 345 -0.92 2.10 15.76
C GLU A 345 -1.64 2.21 14.41
N VAL A 346 -2.88 1.72 14.30
CA VAL A 346 -3.68 1.89 13.08
C VAL A 346 -4.01 3.35 12.80
N GLU A 347 -4.33 4.16 13.81
CA GLU A 347 -4.49 5.61 13.62
C GLU A 347 -3.19 6.25 13.08
N ALA A 348 -2.04 5.85 13.62
CA ALA A 348 -0.75 6.33 13.13
C ALA A 348 -0.48 5.89 11.69
N LEU A 349 -0.83 4.65 11.31
CA LEU A 349 -0.75 4.16 9.94
C LEU A 349 -1.64 4.98 9.00
N ILE A 350 -2.89 5.26 9.38
CA ILE A 350 -3.78 6.10 8.60
C ILE A 350 -3.15 7.46 8.35
N ASN A 351 -2.54 8.08 9.36
CA ASN A 351 -1.92 9.40 9.21
C ASN A 351 -0.68 9.37 8.28
N THR A 352 0.14 8.32 8.37
CA THR A 352 1.32 8.14 7.52
C THR A 352 0.94 7.82 6.07
N PHE A 353 -0.03 6.93 5.86
CA PHE A 353 -0.41 6.40 4.54
C PHE A 353 -1.75 6.93 4.01
N LYS A 354 -2.25 8.08 4.51
CA LYS A 354 -3.58 8.65 4.18
C LYS A 354 -3.89 8.86 2.70
N PHE A 355 -2.87 8.91 1.84
CA PHE A 355 -3.02 9.07 0.40
C PHE A 355 -2.83 7.78 -0.39
N ASP A 356 -2.46 6.67 0.28
CA ASP A 356 -2.30 5.37 -0.33
C ASP A 356 -3.61 4.59 -0.25
N GLU A 357 -4.34 4.57 -1.35
CA GLU A 357 -5.65 3.94 -1.43
C GLU A 357 -5.62 2.44 -1.06
N ARG A 358 -4.55 1.73 -1.43
CA ARG A 358 -4.44 0.30 -1.14
C ARG A 358 -4.17 0.06 0.33
N VAL A 359 -3.26 0.81 0.94
CA VAL A 359 -2.99 0.71 2.39
C VAL A 359 -4.25 1.11 3.16
N MET A 360 -4.92 2.20 2.79
CA MET A 360 -6.15 2.64 3.45
C MET A 360 -7.28 1.62 3.34
N LYS A 361 -7.44 0.98 2.17
CA LYS A 361 -8.35 -0.15 1.99
C LYS A 361 -8.00 -1.30 2.93
N SER A 362 -6.73 -1.69 3.01
CA SER A 362 -6.25 -2.76 3.90
C SER A 362 -6.47 -2.42 5.38
N VAL A 363 -6.17 -1.19 5.79
CA VAL A 363 -6.34 -0.72 7.17
C VAL A 363 -7.81 -0.78 7.63
N ASN A 364 -8.77 -0.54 6.74
CA ASN A 364 -10.19 -0.65 7.09
C ASN A 364 -10.56 -2.04 7.60
N PHE A 365 -9.93 -3.09 7.06
CA PHE A 365 -10.14 -4.45 7.54
C PHE A 365 -9.64 -4.62 8.99
N CYS A 366 -8.49 -4.02 9.34
CA CYS A 366 -8.01 -3.99 10.72
C CYS A 366 -9.01 -3.32 11.67
N VAL A 367 -9.53 -2.15 11.28
CA VAL A 367 -10.52 -1.42 12.11
C VAL A 367 -11.80 -2.23 12.30
N GLY A 368 -12.23 -2.99 11.29
CA GLY A 368 -13.36 -3.92 11.40
C GLY A 368 -13.12 -5.02 12.43
N VAL A 369 -11.94 -5.66 12.41
CA VAL A 369 -11.57 -6.67 13.43
C VAL A 369 -11.52 -6.05 14.83
N PHE A 370 -10.99 -4.83 14.96
CA PHE A 370 -10.95 -4.14 16.25
C PHE A 370 -12.33 -3.79 16.78
N ALA A 371 -13.28 -3.45 15.90
CA ALA A 371 -14.67 -3.29 16.28
C ALA A 371 -15.22 -4.59 16.88
N CYS A 372 -14.88 -5.75 16.32
CA CYS A 372 -15.25 -7.06 16.88
C CYS A 372 -14.67 -7.27 18.27
N PHE A 373 -13.37 -7.04 18.45
CA PHE A 373 -12.72 -7.14 19.77
C PHE A 373 -13.43 -6.25 20.80
N ALA A 374 -13.75 -5.02 20.41
CA ALA A 374 -14.38 -4.04 21.28
C ALA A 374 -15.83 -4.38 21.67
N MET A 375 -16.49 -5.36 21.02
CA MET A 375 -17.87 -5.74 21.35
C MET A 375 -17.99 -6.48 22.69
N GLY A 376 -16.91 -7.07 23.20
CA GLY A 376 -16.91 -7.78 24.49
C GLY A 376 -17.07 -6.85 25.70
N ASP A 377 -17.76 -7.33 26.73
CA ASP A 377 -17.85 -6.66 28.03
C ASP A 377 -16.46 -6.58 28.66
N GLY A 378 -16.00 -5.37 29.01
CA GLY A 378 -14.69 -5.13 29.63
C GLY A 378 -13.71 -4.26 28.82
N HIS A 379 -14.02 -3.95 27.56
CA HIS A 379 -13.21 -2.99 26.80
C HIS A 379 -13.53 -1.52 27.14
N PHE A 380 -12.49 -0.68 27.19
CA PHE A 380 -12.63 0.74 27.47
C PHE A 380 -13.53 1.45 26.46
N ASN A 381 -14.48 2.25 26.94
CA ASN A 381 -15.33 3.08 26.09
C ASN A 381 -14.52 4.01 25.17
N ALA A 382 -13.35 4.47 25.64
CA ALA A 382 -12.41 5.27 24.84
C ALA A 382 -11.95 4.53 23.56
N ASN A 383 -11.69 3.23 23.62
CA ASN A 383 -11.31 2.43 22.45
C ASN A 383 -12.47 2.34 21.45
N LYS A 384 -13.69 2.09 21.96
CA LYS A 384 -14.91 2.03 21.12
C LYS A 384 -15.15 3.35 20.39
N LEU A 385 -15.10 4.48 21.11
CA LEU A 385 -15.22 5.82 20.53
C LEU A 385 -14.15 6.10 19.47
N LYS A 386 -12.91 5.68 19.74
CA LYS A 386 -11.79 5.86 18.80
C LYS A 386 -11.97 5.02 17.55
N ILE A 387 -12.39 3.76 17.66
CA ILE A 387 -12.71 2.88 16.52
C ILE A 387 -13.81 3.52 15.66
N VAL A 388 -14.90 4.00 16.26
CA VAL A 388 -15.95 4.71 15.52
C VAL A 388 -15.39 5.95 14.82
N SER A 389 -14.53 6.72 15.48
CA SER A 389 -13.90 7.89 14.86
C SER A 389 -13.06 7.53 13.63
N LEU A 390 -12.29 6.44 13.67
CA LEU A 390 -11.49 5.96 12.54
C LEU A 390 -12.38 5.50 11.38
N LEU A 391 -13.43 4.74 11.65
CA LEU A 391 -14.42 4.32 10.64
C LEU A 391 -15.06 5.53 9.94
N LEU A 392 -15.50 6.53 10.72
CA LEU A 392 -16.10 7.75 10.18
C LEU A 392 -15.10 8.61 9.40
N GLN A 393 -13.84 8.68 9.84
CA GLN A 393 -12.78 9.41 9.13
C GLN A 393 -12.51 8.82 7.76
N ASN A 394 -12.46 7.49 7.66
CA ASN A 394 -12.23 6.79 6.39
C ASN A 394 -13.40 7.00 5.43
N LEU A 395 -14.64 6.89 5.91
CA LEU A 395 -15.82 7.21 5.11
C LEU A 395 -15.81 8.66 4.61
N LYS A 396 -15.50 9.61 5.49
CA LYS A 396 -15.42 11.04 5.12
C LYS A 396 -14.39 11.28 4.02
N ASN A 397 -13.26 10.57 4.02
CA ASN A 397 -12.25 10.66 2.98
C ASN A 397 -12.78 10.16 1.63
N HIS A 398 -13.54 9.05 1.61
CA HIS A 398 -14.20 8.55 0.40
C HIS A 398 -15.27 9.52 -0.13
N LEU A 399 -16.11 10.08 0.76
CA LEU A 399 -17.17 11.02 0.37
C LEU A 399 -16.60 12.32 -0.23
N LYS A 400 -15.48 12.84 0.30
CA LYS A 400 -14.81 14.04 -0.22
C LYS A 400 -14.38 13.93 -1.68
N ILE A 401 -13.93 12.74 -2.09
CA ILE A 401 -13.45 12.51 -3.47
C ILE A 401 -14.60 12.12 -4.42
N ARG A 402 -15.86 12.09 -3.93
CA ARG A 402 -17.07 11.72 -4.69
C ARG A 402 -16.96 10.39 -5.46
N THR A 403 -16.09 9.50 -5.00
CA THR A 403 -16.03 8.13 -5.50
C THR A 403 -16.98 7.30 -4.66
N SER A 404 -17.75 6.42 -5.31
CA SER A 404 -18.47 5.40 -4.54
C SER A 404 -17.43 4.59 -3.75
N PRO A 405 -17.55 4.46 -2.43
CA PRO A 405 -16.70 3.55 -1.68
C PRO A 405 -16.88 2.13 -2.23
N ASP A 406 -15.81 1.35 -2.14
CA ASP A 406 -15.87 -0.09 -2.40
C ASP A 406 -17.01 -0.69 -1.57
N HIS A 407 -17.87 -1.46 -2.23
CA HIS A 407 -19.13 -1.94 -1.65
C HIS A 407 -18.88 -2.79 -0.39
N GLU A 408 -17.85 -3.61 -0.38
CA GLU A 408 -17.48 -4.44 0.78
C GLU A 408 -17.04 -3.55 1.94
N ILE A 409 -16.18 -2.57 1.68
CA ILE A 409 -15.70 -1.64 2.72
C ILE A 409 -16.87 -0.86 3.31
N PHE A 410 -17.77 -0.37 2.46
CA PHE A 410 -18.90 0.44 2.88
C PHE A 410 -19.86 -0.33 3.78
N GLU A 411 -20.19 -1.57 3.42
CA GLU A 411 -21.02 -2.44 4.26
C GLU A 411 -20.34 -2.76 5.59
N VAL A 412 -19.05 -3.12 5.56
CA VAL A 412 -18.27 -3.43 6.76
C VAL A 412 -18.22 -2.24 7.71
N VAL A 413 -18.00 -1.02 7.20
CA VAL A 413 -17.96 0.20 8.03
C VAL A 413 -19.28 0.42 8.75
N TRP A 414 -20.40 0.41 8.03
CA TRP A 414 -21.70 0.68 8.62
C TRP A 414 -22.20 -0.43 9.54
N PHE A 415 -21.89 -1.69 9.20
CA PHE A 415 -22.17 -2.83 10.06
C PHE A 415 -21.47 -2.70 11.41
N ASN A 416 -20.19 -2.35 11.42
CA ASN A 416 -19.42 -2.16 12.65
C ASN A 416 -19.91 -0.96 13.47
N ILE A 417 -20.27 0.15 12.81
CA ILE A 417 -20.88 1.30 13.51
C ILE A 417 -22.18 0.88 14.20
N ASP A 418 -23.11 0.23 13.47
CA ASP A 418 -24.40 -0.23 14.02
C ASP A 418 -24.22 -1.10 15.28
N LYS A 419 -23.26 -2.02 15.24
CA LYS A 419 -22.92 -2.87 16.40
C LYS A 419 -22.36 -2.08 17.57
N LEU A 420 -21.41 -1.17 17.31
CA LEU A 420 -20.80 -0.35 18.35
C LEU A 420 -21.80 0.64 18.97
N MET A 421 -22.83 1.06 18.23
CA MET A 421 -23.85 1.99 18.73
C MET A 421 -24.62 1.48 19.96
N GLY A 422 -24.87 0.17 20.04
CA GLY A 422 -25.54 -0.43 21.20
C GLY A 422 -24.68 -0.49 22.46
N ASN A 423 -23.35 -0.47 22.29
CA ASN A 423 -22.39 -0.81 23.34
C ASN A 423 -21.39 0.31 23.66
N THR A 424 -21.59 1.52 23.12
CA THR A 424 -20.68 2.67 23.28
C THR A 424 -21.42 3.87 23.86
N GLU A 425 -20.90 4.40 24.95
CA GLU A 425 -21.44 5.59 25.61
C GLU A 425 -20.88 6.87 24.96
N ASN A 426 -21.67 7.95 25.00
CA ASN A 426 -21.30 9.29 24.51
C ASN A 426 -20.93 9.35 23.01
N LEU A 427 -21.58 8.51 22.19
CA LEU A 427 -21.47 8.63 20.74
C LEU A 427 -22.07 9.93 20.23
N ASN A 428 -21.37 10.58 19.31
CA ASN A 428 -21.89 11.73 18.58
C ASN A 428 -22.85 11.25 17.48
N THR A 429 -24.11 11.03 17.87
CA THR A 429 -25.17 10.52 17.00
C THR A 429 -25.41 11.42 15.79
N ASP A 430 -25.34 12.75 15.97
CA ASP A 430 -25.57 13.69 14.87
C ASP A 430 -24.52 13.58 13.77
N LYS A 431 -23.23 13.44 14.15
CA LYS A 431 -22.13 13.25 13.20
C LYS A 431 -22.28 11.93 12.43
N ILE A 432 -22.71 10.86 13.10
CA ILE A 432 -22.95 9.55 12.48
C ILE A 432 -24.11 9.66 11.48
N ALA A 433 -25.23 10.23 11.91
CA ALA A 433 -26.41 10.43 11.09
C ALA A 433 -26.11 11.31 9.87
N ALA A 434 -25.39 12.41 10.04
CA ALA A 434 -24.99 13.30 8.96
C ALA A 434 -24.16 12.56 7.88
N LEU A 435 -23.19 11.74 8.29
CA LEU A 435 -22.39 10.95 7.34
C LEU A 435 -23.21 9.83 6.67
N ALA A 436 -24.19 9.24 7.36
CA ALA A 436 -25.11 8.27 6.78
C ALA A 436 -26.00 8.90 5.72
N MET A 437 -26.51 10.11 5.99
CA MET A 437 -27.28 10.91 5.03
C MET A 437 -26.45 11.30 3.80
N GLU A 438 -25.23 11.80 4.00
CA GLU A 438 -24.31 12.11 2.89
C GLU A 438 -24.04 10.86 2.04
N SER A 439 -23.89 9.70 2.69
CA SER A 439 -23.69 8.43 1.99
C SER A 439 -24.90 8.03 1.15
N ILE A 440 -26.14 8.18 1.65
CA ILE A 440 -27.35 7.93 0.86
C ILE A 440 -27.45 8.88 -0.34
N ILE A 441 -27.05 10.15 -0.17
CA ILE A 441 -27.10 11.15 -1.25
C ILE A 441 -26.07 10.85 -2.34
N HIS A 442 -24.85 10.49 -1.95
CA HIS A 442 -23.69 10.50 -2.84
C HIS A 442 -23.20 9.12 -3.27
N CYS A 443 -23.43 8.07 -2.50
CA CYS A 443 -23.05 6.71 -2.87
C CYS A 443 -24.15 6.08 -3.73
N GLY A 444 -23.78 5.56 -4.89
CA GLY A 444 -24.67 4.69 -5.65
C GLY A 444 -24.72 3.29 -5.02
N GLY A 445 -25.83 2.55 -5.19
CA GLY A 445 -25.91 1.15 -4.82
C GLY A 445 -26.51 0.87 -3.43
N ASN A 446 -25.85 0.01 -2.65
CA ASN A 446 -26.35 -0.61 -1.43
C ASN A 446 -26.21 0.32 -0.21
N VAL A 447 -27.08 1.32 -0.13
CA VAL A 447 -27.13 2.29 0.98
C VAL A 447 -28.23 1.97 2.01
N GLN A 448 -28.87 0.79 1.91
CA GLN A 448 -29.92 0.38 2.84
C GLN A 448 -29.43 0.26 4.30
N CYS A 449 -28.17 -0.08 4.53
CA CYS A 449 -27.59 -0.15 5.86
C CYS A 449 -27.61 1.23 6.54
N CYS A 450 -27.39 2.31 5.78
CA CYS A 450 -27.50 3.68 6.27
C CYS A 450 -28.94 4.02 6.65
N ALA A 451 -29.94 3.62 5.83
CA ALA A 451 -31.34 3.87 6.14
C ALA A 451 -31.79 3.12 7.41
N LYS A 452 -31.39 1.85 7.56
CA LYS A 452 -31.61 1.06 8.79
C LYS A 452 -30.94 1.68 10.00
N LEU A 453 -29.70 2.15 9.87
CA LEU A 453 -28.99 2.84 10.95
C LEU A 453 -29.72 4.13 11.35
N LEU A 454 -30.10 4.96 10.36
CA LEU A 454 -30.81 6.22 10.60
C LEU A 454 -32.12 5.98 11.34
N GLU A 455 -32.93 5.01 10.91
CA GLU A 455 -34.19 4.63 11.56
C GLU A 455 -33.99 4.39 13.08
N LYS A 456 -32.94 3.66 13.46
CA LYS A 456 -32.65 3.34 14.88
C LYS A 456 -32.28 4.57 15.72
N ILE A 457 -31.86 5.66 15.09
CA ILE A 457 -31.30 6.84 15.79
C ILE A 457 -32.12 8.10 15.57
N LEU A 458 -33.25 8.04 14.83
CA LEU A 458 -34.11 9.19 14.51
C LEU A 458 -34.45 10.03 15.74
N GLU A 459 -34.84 9.38 16.84
CA GLU A 459 -35.27 10.06 18.07
C GLU A 459 -34.12 10.76 18.82
N LYS A 460 -32.87 10.40 18.50
CA LYS A 460 -31.66 10.94 19.14
C LYS A 460 -31.00 12.04 18.30
N MET A 461 -31.51 12.33 17.11
CA MET A 461 -30.94 13.31 16.19
C MET A 461 -31.43 14.71 16.53
N ASP A 462 -30.51 15.67 16.58
CA ASP A 462 -30.81 17.09 16.61
C ASP A 462 -30.55 17.70 15.23
N LEU A 463 -31.57 17.77 14.37
CA LEU A 463 -31.45 18.32 13.02
C LEU A 463 -31.06 19.82 12.98
N SER A 464 -31.05 20.52 14.12
CA SER A 464 -30.51 21.87 14.23
C SER A 464 -28.98 21.91 14.36
N SER A 465 -28.36 20.76 14.63
CA SER A 465 -26.92 20.58 14.79
C SER A 465 -26.14 21.01 13.54
N GLU A 466 -24.92 21.49 13.77
CA GLU A 466 -24.07 22.02 12.69
C GLU A 466 -23.70 20.99 11.63
N TYR A 467 -23.74 19.70 11.97
CA TYR A 467 -23.43 18.61 11.04
C TYR A 467 -24.41 18.52 9.87
N TYR A 468 -25.65 18.98 10.03
CA TYR A 468 -26.69 18.90 9.00
C TYR A 468 -26.71 20.10 8.06
N LYS A 469 -26.01 21.21 8.37
CA LYS A 469 -26.06 22.47 7.61
C LYS A 469 -25.72 22.33 6.12
N LYS A 470 -24.93 21.32 5.74
CA LYS A 470 -24.50 21.08 4.35
C LYS A 470 -25.32 20.00 3.65
N ILE A 471 -26.23 19.34 4.37
CA ILE A 471 -27.00 18.21 3.85
C ILE A 471 -28.23 18.73 3.11
N SER A 472 -28.41 18.27 1.87
CA SER A 472 -29.61 18.59 1.10
C SER A 472 -30.72 17.62 1.45
N LEU A 473 -31.60 18.02 2.37
CA LEU A 473 -32.76 17.20 2.79
C LEU A 473 -33.65 16.79 1.60
N ARG A 474 -33.81 17.68 0.61
CA ARG A 474 -34.52 17.36 -0.63
C ARG A 474 -33.87 16.20 -1.41
N LYS A 475 -32.56 16.24 -1.64
CA LYS A 475 -31.85 15.15 -2.34
C LYS A 475 -31.87 13.85 -1.54
N LEU A 476 -31.76 13.96 -0.22
CA LEU A 476 -31.88 12.82 0.68
C LEU A 476 -33.26 12.16 0.57
N HIS A 477 -34.33 12.96 0.60
CA HIS A 477 -35.71 12.52 0.44
C HIS A 477 -35.95 11.84 -0.91
N GLU A 478 -35.46 12.43 -2.00
CA GLU A 478 -35.51 11.84 -3.35
C GLU A 478 -34.87 10.43 -3.36
N ARG A 479 -33.67 10.29 -2.79
CA ARG A 479 -32.96 9.00 -2.70
C ARG A 479 -33.64 7.98 -1.79
N LEU A 480 -34.11 8.40 -0.62
CA LEU A 480 -34.85 7.51 0.29
C LEU A 480 -36.14 6.99 -0.35
N ASN A 481 -36.84 7.82 -1.12
CA ASN A 481 -38.01 7.41 -1.87
C ASN A 481 -37.69 6.41 -2.99
N GLU A 482 -36.56 6.57 -3.68
CA GLU A 482 -36.07 5.58 -4.64
C GLU A 482 -35.86 4.21 -3.95
N ILE A 483 -35.20 4.20 -2.79
CA ILE A 483 -34.95 2.97 -2.00
C ILE A 483 -36.28 2.35 -1.55
N HIS A 484 -37.18 3.15 -0.99
CA HIS A 484 -38.48 2.70 -0.48
C HIS A 484 -39.35 2.04 -1.58
N LYS A 485 -39.33 2.59 -2.79
CA LYS A 485 -40.11 2.10 -3.95
C LYS A 485 -39.45 0.94 -4.70
N ASN A 486 -38.18 0.64 -4.42
CA ASN A 486 -37.43 -0.38 -5.16
C ASN A 486 -37.83 -1.80 -4.74
N THR A 487 -38.74 -2.43 -5.49
CA THR A 487 -39.26 -3.78 -5.21
C THR A 487 -38.21 -4.90 -5.24
N LYS A 488 -37.01 -4.66 -5.78
CA LYS A 488 -35.89 -5.62 -5.75
C LYS A 488 -35.18 -5.66 -4.38
N MET A 489 -35.45 -4.69 -3.50
CA MET A 489 -34.89 -4.63 -2.14
C MET A 489 -35.71 -5.44 -1.14
N LEU A 490 -35.05 -5.94 -0.10
CA LEU A 490 -35.71 -6.59 1.04
C LEU A 490 -36.77 -5.66 1.66
N ALA A 491 -37.91 -6.22 2.07
CA ALA A 491 -39.04 -5.45 2.60
C ALA A 491 -38.67 -4.58 3.81
N GLU A 492 -37.83 -5.09 4.70
CA GLU A 492 -37.32 -4.34 5.86
C GLU A 492 -36.54 -3.09 5.44
N ASN A 493 -35.64 -3.21 4.45
CA ASN A 493 -34.85 -2.08 3.98
C ASN A 493 -35.73 -0.97 3.40
N ARG A 494 -36.81 -1.37 2.70
CA ARG A 494 -37.81 -0.43 2.18
C ARG A 494 -38.58 0.24 3.31
N ALA A 495 -38.97 -0.51 4.34
CA ALA A 495 -39.67 0.02 5.50
C ALA A 495 -38.81 1.08 6.22
N SER A 496 -37.56 0.76 6.55
CA SER A 496 -36.62 1.69 7.18
C SER A 496 -36.45 2.99 6.38
N ALA A 497 -36.26 2.88 5.06
CA ALA A 497 -36.15 4.06 4.20
C ALA A 497 -37.43 4.91 4.21
N GLY A 498 -38.61 4.28 4.26
CA GLY A 498 -39.89 4.96 4.36
C GLY A 498 -40.08 5.72 5.67
N GLU A 499 -39.69 5.12 6.79
CA GLU A 499 -39.78 5.79 8.11
C GLU A 499 -38.82 6.97 8.22
N VAL A 500 -37.58 6.83 7.75
CA VAL A 500 -36.62 7.95 7.69
C VAL A 500 -37.15 9.06 6.77
N CYS A 501 -37.77 8.70 5.63
CA CYS A 501 -38.37 9.66 4.71
C CYS A 501 -39.47 10.49 5.38
N LYS A 502 -40.44 9.83 6.04
CA LYS A 502 -41.51 10.49 6.80
C LYS A 502 -40.99 11.40 7.90
N HIS A 503 -39.89 11.00 8.56
CA HIS A 503 -39.28 11.83 9.59
C HIS A 503 -38.70 13.11 8.98
N ILE A 504 -37.93 13.01 7.89
CA ILE A 504 -37.33 14.15 7.19
C ILE A 504 -38.39 15.11 6.65
N GLU A 505 -39.51 14.60 6.15
CA GLU A 505 -40.64 15.41 5.66
C GLU A 505 -41.21 16.36 6.71
N ARG A 506 -41.03 16.09 8.01
CA ARG A 506 -41.47 17.00 9.09
C ARG A 506 -40.60 18.24 9.23
N PHE A 507 -39.40 18.23 8.63
CA PHE A 507 -38.39 19.29 8.74
C PHE A 507 -38.10 19.99 7.41
N MET A 508 -38.66 19.49 6.31
CA MET A 508 -38.69 20.15 5.00
C MET A 508 -39.89 21.08 4.91
#